data_AF-A0A9D3ULA8-F1
#
_entry.id   AF-A0A9D3ULA8-F1
#
_cell.length_a   1.000
_cell.length_b   1.000
_cell.length_c   1.000
_cell.angle_alpha   90.00
_cell.angle_beta   90.00
_cell.angle_gamma   90.00
#
_symmetry.space_group_name_H-M   'P 1'
#
loop_
_entity.id
_entity.type
_entity.pdbx_description
1 polymer ?
#
loop_
_entity_poly.entity_id
_entity_poly.type
_entity_poly.pdbx_seq_one_letter_code
_entity_poly.pdbx_strand_id
1 'polypeptide(L)'
;KYKQVLKSHSSFRRLQHREIHKLFTESFHEWLGHTIWSGKDVNEEVKWLSQCLNRVVKRYNALLINGFRFHTKSRERLRRTQNCGIVVKSSITSYASARDNNPVEGNVEYYGLLTDIIKLDYYGKWKVVLFRYNWADVNTARGIKKD
;
A
#
# COMPACT_ATOMS: atom_id res chain seq x y z
N LYS A 1 2.41 -4.53 -20.58
CA LYS A 1 3.73 -4.14 -21.13
C LYS A 1 4.89 -4.96 -20.56
N TYR A 2 5.38 -4.77 -19.32
CA TYR A 2 6.57 -5.52 -18.84
C TYR A 2 6.41 -7.05 -18.81
N LYS A 3 5.26 -7.57 -18.33
CA LYS A 3 4.98 -9.02 -18.38
C LYS A 3 5.00 -9.58 -19.82
N GLN A 4 4.76 -8.77 -20.85
CA GLN A 4 4.91 -9.19 -22.25
C GLN A 4 6.38 -9.21 -22.67
N VAL A 5 7.19 -8.24 -22.22
CA VAL A 5 8.65 -8.22 -22.41
C VAL A 5 9.32 -9.45 -21.78
N LEU A 6 8.90 -9.85 -20.58
CA LEU A 6 9.39 -11.08 -19.93
C LEU A 6 9.04 -12.34 -20.73
N LYS A 7 7.84 -12.38 -21.32
CA LYS A 7 7.41 -13.50 -22.17
C LYS A 7 8.19 -13.55 -23.49
N SER A 8 8.54 -12.40 -24.07
CA SER A 8 9.25 -12.32 -25.36
C SER A 8 10.75 -12.63 -25.26
N HIS A 9 11.39 -12.34 -24.11
CA HIS A 9 12.80 -12.68 -23.88
C HIS A 9 13.05 -14.16 -23.53
N SER A 10 11.99 -14.94 -23.31
CA SER A 10 12.09 -16.36 -23.05
C SER A 10 12.14 -17.15 -24.36
N SER A 11 13.30 -17.12 -25.03
CA SER A 11 13.50 -17.70 -26.36
C SER A 11 13.48 -19.23 -26.39
N PHE A 12 13.65 -19.90 -25.25
CA PHE A 12 13.82 -21.37 -25.20
C PHE A 12 12.65 -22.15 -24.61
N ARG A 13 11.75 -21.51 -23.84
CA ARG A 13 10.50 -22.14 -23.39
C ARG A 13 9.47 -21.10 -22.97
N ARG A 14 8.19 -21.47 -22.98
CA ARG A 14 7.14 -20.62 -22.41
C ARG A 14 7.26 -20.60 -20.88
N LEU A 15 7.44 -19.41 -20.30
CA LEU A 15 7.44 -19.24 -18.85
C LEU A 15 6.05 -19.49 -18.27
N GLN A 16 5.99 -20.20 -17.14
CA GLN A 16 4.75 -20.36 -16.40
C GLN A 16 4.35 -19.06 -15.70
N HIS A 17 3.06 -18.95 -15.34
CA HIS A 17 2.52 -17.76 -14.67
C HIS A 17 3.30 -17.41 -13.39
N ARG A 18 3.64 -18.42 -12.57
CA ARG A 18 4.38 -18.23 -11.32
C ARG A 18 5.78 -17.64 -11.56
N GLU A 19 6.45 -18.10 -12.60
CA GLU A 19 7.80 -17.64 -12.95
C GLU A 19 7.77 -16.19 -13.46
N ILE A 20 6.78 -15.87 -14.31
CA ILE A 20 6.56 -14.48 -14.77
C ILE A 20 6.28 -13.57 -13.59
N HIS A 21 5.45 -14.02 -12.63
CA HIS A 21 5.16 -13.24 -11.43
C HIS A 21 6.41 -13.02 -10.59
N LYS A 22 7.21 -14.07 -10.36
CA LYS A 22 8.49 -13.96 -9.63
C LYS A 22 9.44 -12.96 -10.29
N LEU A 23 9.71 -13.13 -11.59
CA LEU A 23 10.56 -12.23 -12.35
C LEU A 23 10.02 -10.80 -12.33
N PHE A 24 8.71 -10.61 -12.51
CA PHE A 24 8.09 -9.30 -12.42
C PHE A 24 8.38 -8.64 -11.07
N THR A 25 8.16 -9.34 -9.96
CA THR A 25 8.42 -8.79 -8.61
C THR A 25 9.89 -8.43 -8.42
N GLU A 26 10.81 -9.24 -8.94
CA GLU A 26 12.25 -9.07 -8.73
C GLU A 26 12.85 -7.95 -9.60
N SER A 27 12.46 -7.82 -10.87
CA SER A 27 13.16 -6.95 -11.84
C SER A 27 12.31 -5.84 -12.46
N PHE A 28 11.02 -5.72 -12.11
CA PHE A 28 10.16 -4.64 -12.64
C PHE A 28 10.71 -3.24 -12.34
N HIS A 29 11.25 -3.02 -11.14
CA HIS A 29 11.76 -1.71 -10.74
C HIS A 29 12.95 -1.25 -11.61
N GLU A 30 13.86 -2.16 -11.96
CA GLU A 30 15.00 -1.87 -12.84
C GLU A 30 14.53 -1.58 -14.27
N TRP A 31 13.65 -2.43 -14.80
CA TRP A 31 13.08 -2.22 -16.13
C TRP A 31 12.31 -0.90 -16.22
N LEU A 32 11.53 -0.55 -15.20
CA LEU A 32 10.77 0.70 -15.16
C LEU A 32 11.72 1.89 -15.17
N GLY A 33 12.75 1.87 -14.32
CA GLY A 33 13.77 2.92 -14.28
C GLY A 33 14.44 3.13 -15.63
N HIS A 34 14.94 2.07 -16.27
CA HIS A 34 15.56 2.14 -17.60
C HIS A 34 14.60 2.63 -18.69
N THR A 35 13.37 2.13 -18.70
CA THR A 35 12.36 2.50 -19.70
C THR A 35 11.99 3.98 -19.61
N ILE A 36 11.87 4.51 -18.40
CA ILE A 36 11.51 5.90 -18.16
C ILE A 36 12.69 6.83 -18.47
N TRP A 37 13.92 6.47 -18.09
CA TRP A 37 15.11 7.29 -18.37
C TRP A 37 15.50 7.34 -19.85
N SER A 38 15.18 6.29 -20.62
CA SER A 38 15.45 6.22 -22.06
C SER A 38 14.36 6.89 -22.91
N GLY A 39 13.19 7.21 -22.33
CA GLY A 39 12.11 7.87 -23.03
C GLY A 39 12.42 9.35 -23.32
N LYS A 40 12.03 9.82 -24.51
CA LYS A 40 12.02 11.25 -24.83
C LYS A 40 10.77 11.89 -24.22
N ASP A 41 10.89 13.14 -23.77
CA ASP A 41 9.80 13.96 -23.23
C ASP A 41 9.02 13.35 -22.05
N VAL A 42 9.72 12.62 -21.17
CA VAL A 42 9.11 12.10 -19.94
C VAL A 42 9.13 13.15 -18.84
N ASN A 43 7.97 13.35 -18.20
CA ASN A 43 7.80 14.25 -17.07
C ASN A 43 8.81 13.92 -15.94
N GLU A 44 9.43 14.96 -15.38
CA GLU A 44 10.44 14.84 -14.32
C GLU A 44 9.91 14.13 -13.06
N GLU A 45 8.65 14.30 -12.69
CA GLU A 45 8.02 13.60 -11.57
C GLU A 45 7.98 12.09 -11.81
N VAL A 46 7.63 11.69 -13.03
CA VAL A 46 7.60 10.28 -13.44
C VAL A 46 9.01 9.68 -13.40
N LYS A 47 10.02 10.46 -13.80
CA LYS A 47 11.44 10.08 -13.62
C LYS A 47 11.75 9.86 -12.14
N TRP A 48 11.50 10.82 -11.25
CA TRP A 48 11.81 10.63 -9.83
C TRP A 48 11.11 9.42 -9.20
N LEU A 49 9.87 9.13 -9.60
CA LEU A 49 9.14 7.94 -9.13
C LEU A 49 9.72 6.62 -9.67
N SER A 50 10.40 6.62 -10.82
CA SER A 50 10.96 5.40 -11.41
C SER A 50 12.36 5.04 -10.89
N GLN A 51 13.04 5.90 -10.11
CA GLN A 51 14.39 5.62 -9.56
C GLN A 51 14.42 4.61 -8.41
N CYS A 52 13.34 3.86 -8.19
CA CYS A 52 13.12 3.08 -6.97
C CYS A 52 13.06 3.96 -5.72
N LEU A 53 12.58 3.37 -4.62
CA LEU A 53 12.53 4.04 -3.34
C LEU A 53 13.95 4.32 -2.83
N ASN A 54 14.17 5.45 -2.16
CA ASN A 54 15.34 5.57 -1.30
C ASN A 54 15.30 4.44 -0.26
N ARG A 55 16.40 3.70 -0.14
CA ARG A 55 16.54 2.58 0.81
C ARG A 55 16.47 3.04 2.28
N VAL A 56 16.65 4.34 2.51
CA VAL A 56 16.50 4.96 3.84
C VAL A 56 15.08 5.48 4.01
N VAL A 57 14.39 4.96 5.03
CA VAL A 57 13.04 5.41 5.42
C VAL A 57 13.06 6.07 6.79
N LYS A 58 12.19 7.05 7.00
CA LYS A 58 12.03 7.69 8.32
C LYS A 58 10.81 7.11 9.02
N ARG A 59 10.95 6.74 10.29
CA ARG A 59 9.83 6.31 11.14
C ARG A 59 9.45 7.38 12.14
N TYR A 60 8.15 7.50 12.42
CA TYR A 60 7.60 8.45 13.37
C TYR A 60 6.69 7.77 14.38
N ASN A 61 6.72 8.27 15.60
CA ASN A 61 5.78 7.87 16.65
C ASN A 61 4.51 8.73 16.65
N ALA A 62 4.51 9.85 15.93
CA ALA A 62 3.35 10.72 15.74
C ALA A 62 3.44 11.48 14.43
N LEU A 63 2.28 11.81 13.86
CA LEU A 63 2.16 12.64 12.66
C LEU A 63 0.98 13.59 12.77
N LEU A 64 1.18 14.85 12.39
CA LEU A 64 0.09 15.80 12.15
C LEU A 64 -0.02 15.99 10.63
N ILE A 65 -1.16 15.63 10.05
CA ILE A 65 -1.43 15.79 8.62
C ILE A 65 -2.89 16.18 8.42
N ASN A 66 -3.14 17.20 7.60
CA ASN A 66 -4.48 17.73 7.32
C ASN A 66 -5.32 18.06 8.57
N GLY A 67 -4.68 18.56 9.64
CA GLY A 67 -5.34 18.87 10.91
C GLY A 67 -5.57 17.68 11.84
N PHE A 68 -5.31 16.44 11.38
CA PHE A 68 -5.44 15.23 12.18
C PHE A 68 -4.12 14.84 12.80
N ARG A 69 -4.15 14.54 14.10
CA ARG A 69 -3.00 14.03 14.85
C ARG A 69 -3.13 12.52 15.01
N PHE A 70 -2.12 11.80 14.56
CA PHE A 70 -2.01 10.35 14.67
C PHE A 70 -0.87 10.00 15.63
N HIS A 71 -1.09 9.01 16.49
CA HIS A 71 -0.05 8.46 17.35
C HIS A 71 0.09 6.95 17.13
N THR A 72 1.32 6.45 17.19
CA THR A 72 1.54 5.00 17.25
C THR A 72 1.13 4.46 18.61
N LYS A 73 0.66 3.22 18.65
CA LYS A 73 0.30 2.50 19.89
C LYS A 73 1.44 2.53 20.92
N SER A 74 2.70 2.42 20.47
CA SER A 74 3.87 2.47 21.34
C SER A 74 4.03 3.83 22.05
N ARG A 75 3.73 4.93 21.37
CA ARG A 75 3.79 6.29 21.93
C ARG A 75 2.78 6.51 23.06
N GLU A 76 1.63 5.85 22.97
CA GLU A 76 0.52 6.07 23.90
C GLU A 76 0.52 5.12 25.08
N ARG A 77 1.42 4.13 25.12
CA ARG A 77 1.48 3.12 26.18
C ARG A 77 1.50 3.71 27.61
N LEU A 78 2.06 4.91 27.78
CA LEU A 78 2.18 5.58 29.09
C LEU A 78 1.33 6.85 29.18
N ARG A 79 0.40 7.07 28.26
CA ARG A 79 -0.43 8.29 28.20
C ARG A 79 -1.85 8.00 28.68
N ARG A 80 -2.48 9.02 29.27
CA ARG A 80 -3.88 8.93 29.72
C ARG A 80 -4.88 8.86 28.56
N THR A 81 -4.58 9.49 27.43
CA THR A 81 -5.46 9.55 26.25
C THR A 81 -4.95 8.64 25.14
N GLN A 82 -5.86 7.93 24.47
CA GLN A 82 -5.57 7.10 23.30
C GLN A 82 -6.10 7.75 22.03
N ASN A 83 -5.24 7.86 21.02
CA ASN A 83 -5.48 8.39 19.69
C ASN A 83 -4.64 7.64 18.64
N CYS A 84 -4.46 6.34 18.87
CA CYS A 84 -3.86 5.40 17.93
C CYS A 84 -4.89 4.59 17.13
N GLY A 85 -6.19 4.82 17.35
CA GLY A 85 -7.25 4.23 16.54
C GLY A 85 -7.28 4.84 15.14
N ILE A 86 -7.54 4.02 14.13
CA ILE A 86 -7.89 4.47 12.79
C ILE A 86 -9.23 3.89 12.36
N VAL A 87 -9.96 4.66 11.57
CA VAL A 87 -11.10 4.20 10.77
C VAL A 87 -10.82 4.43 9.29
N VAL A 88 -11.07 3.43 8.46
CA VAL A 88 -11.01 3.52 6.99
C VAL A 88 -12.39 3.20 6.44
N LYS A 89 -12.98 4.15 5.72
CA LYS A 89 -14.24 3.94 5.01
C LYS A 89 -13.92 3.46 3.60
N SER A 90 -14.43 2.29 3.22
CA SER A 90 -14.27 1.74 1.87
C SER A 90 -15.65 1.48 1.28
N SER A 91 -15.85 1.89 0.03
CA SER A 91 -16.93 1.32 -0.78
C SER A 91 -16.48 -0.08 -1.20
N ILE A 92 -17.29 -1.09 -0.93
CA ILE A 92 -17.00 -2.49 -1.22
C ILE A 92 -18.17 -3.09 -1.95
N THR A 93 -17.84 -3.82 -3.01
CA THR A 93 -18.78 -4.69 -3.69
C THR A 93 -18.78 -6.06 -3.00
N SER A 94 -19.95 -6.48 -2.51
CA SER A 94 -20.14 -7.76 -1.83
C SER A 94 -21.25 -8.58 -2.47
N TYR A 95 -21.25 -9.89 -2.23
CA TYR A 95 -22.25 -10.83 -2.73
C TYR A 95 -22.92 -11.51 -1.54
N ALA A 96 -24.22 -11.84 -1.65
CA ALA A 96 -24.92 -12.50 -0.56
C ALA A 96 -24.42 -13.94 -0.33
N SER A 97 -23.86 -14.58 -1.37
CA SER A 97 -23.25 -15.91 -1.29
C SER A 97 -22.30 -16.17 -2.46
N ALA A 98 -21.53 -17.26 -2.40
CA ALA A 98 -20.66 -17.70 -3.50
C ALA A 98 -21.41 -18.08 -4.80
N ARG A 99 -22.74 -18.27 -4.73
CA ARG A 99 -23.60 -18.56 -5.89
C ARG A 99 -24.34 -17.34 -6.41
N ASP A 100 -24.24 -16.21 -5.71
CA ASP A 100 -24.90 -14.98 -6.09
C ASP A 100 -24.05 -14.24 -7.13
N ASN A 101 -24.67 -13.89 -8.25
CA ASN A 101 -24.03 -13.14 -9.34
C ASN A 101 -24.45 -11.66 -9.34
N ASN A 102 -25.23 -11.21 -8.35
CA ASN A 102 -25.71 -9.85 -8.24
C ASN A 102 -24.91 -9.10 -7.15
N PRO A 103 -23.83 -8.40 -7.52
CA PRO A 103 -23.05 -7.65 -6.56
C PRO A 103 -23.87 -6.49 -5.96
N VAL A 104 -23.73 -6.26 -4.67
CA VAL A 104 -24.26 -5.09 -3.97
C VAL A 104 -23.10 -4.23 -3.49
N GLU A 105 -23.14 -2.94 -3.80
CA GLU A 105 -22.19 -1.96 -3.29
C GLU A 105 -22.63 -1.45 -1.91
N GLY A 106 -21.70 -1.42 -0.97
CA GLY A 106 -21.94 -0.94 0.38
C GLY A 106 -20.71 -0.27 0.98
N ASN A 107 -20.93 0.73 1.83
CA ASN A 107 -19.86 1.36 2.59
C ASN A 107 -19.56 0.53 3.85
N VAL A 108 -18.31 0.12 4.00
CA VAL A 108 -17.81 -0.62 5.16
C VAL A 108 -16.73 0.20 5.84
N GLU A 109 -16.80 0.24 7.18
CA GLU A 109 -15.80 0.90 8.00
C GLU A 109 -14.88 -0.14 8.64
N TYR A 110 -13.59 -0.03 8.40
CA TYR A 110 -12.56 -0.85 9.03
C TYR A 110 -11.89 -0.10 10.15
N TYR A 111 -11.79 -0.75 11.30
CA TYR A 111 -11.17 -0.20 12.49
C TYR A 111 -9.83 -0.88 12.72
N GLY A 112 -8.81 -0.10 13.08
CA GLY A 112 -7.49 -0.63 13.35
C GLY A 112 -6.71 0.18 14.37
N LEU A 113 -5.62 -0.40 14.86
CA LEU A 113 -4.66 0.27 15.73
C LEU A 113 -3.40 0.59 14.96
N LEU A 114 -3.04 1.87 14.90
CA LEU A 114 -1.81 2.38 14.28
C LEU A 114 -0.58 1.93 15.06
N THR A 115 0.27 1.13 14.42
CA THR A 115 1.48 0.56 15.03
C THR A 115 2.77 1.21 14.52
N ASP A 116 2.78 1.74 13.30
CA ASP A 116 3.97 2.39 12.71
C ASP A 116 3.57 3.47 11.71
N ILE A 117 4.39 4.51 11.62
CA ILE A 117 4.26 5.59 10.64
C ILE A 117 5.59 5.67 9.90
N ILE A 118 5.58 5.36 8.61
CA ILE A 118 6.77 5.28 7.77
C ILE A 118 6.66 6.33 6.68
N LYS A 119 7.62 7.25 6.62
CA LYS A 119 7.75 8.22 5.54
C LYS A 119 8.79 7.75 4.54
N LEU A 120 8.32 7.53 3.33
CA LEU A 120 9.13 7.25 2.16
C LEU A 120 9.54 8.57 1.51
N ASP A 121 10.77 8.64 1.04
CA ASP A 121 11.34 9.81 0.40
C ASP A 121 11.97 9.42 -0.94
N TYR A 122 11.41 9.89 -2.04
CA TYR A 122 11.94 9.72 -3.38
C TYR A 122 12.88 10.90 -3.67
N TYR A 123 14.08 10.82 -3.09
CA TYR A 123 15.19 11.75 -3.32
C TYR A 123 14.83 13.24 -3.09
N GLY A 124 14.01 13.51 -2.08
CA GLY A 124 13.60 14.85 -1.68
C GLY A 124 12.45 15.44 -2.51
N LYS A 125 12.11 14.83 -3.65
CA LYS A 125 11.10 15.33 -4.59
C LYS A 125 9.70 14.88 -4.23
N TRP A 126 9.53 13.61 -3.89
CA TRP A 126 8.25 13.03 -3.53
C TRP A 126 8.31 12.36 -2.17
N LYS A 127 7.30 12.60 -1.33
CA LYS A 127 7.22 12.01 0.01
C LYS A 127 5.87 11.36 0.19
N VAL A 128 5.88 10.08 0.56
CA VAL A 128 4.67 9.30 0.82
C VAL A 128 4.72 8.86 2.27
N VAL A 129 3.60 9.04 2.99
CA VAL A 129 3.46 8.49 4.34
C VAL A 129 2.65 7.21 4.24
N LEU A 130 3.26 6.12 4.70
CA LEU A 130 2.60 4.84 4.93
C LEU A 130 2.30 4.68 6.41
N PHE A 131 1.17 4.07 6.68
CA PHE A 131 0.75 3.74 8.02
C PHE A 131 0.55 2.24 8.12
N ARG A 132 1.08 1.64 9.20
CA ARG A 132 0.91 0.21 9.49
C ARG A 132 -0.08 0.03 10.63
N TYR A 133 -0.98 -0.93 10.48
CA TYR A 133 -2.07 -1.15 11.44
C TYR A 133 -2.26 -2.61 11.78
N ASN A 134 -2.81 -2.84 12.98
CA ASN A 134 -3.45 -4.09 13.33
C ASN A 134 -4.96 -3.89 13.18
N TRP A 135 -5.59 -4.58 12.23
CA TRP A 135 -7.03 -4.49 11.99
C TRP A 135 -7.81 -5.24 13.08
N ALA A 136 -8.98 -4.70 13.44
CA ALA A 136 -9.97 -5.43 14.20
C ALA A 136 -10.54 -6.57 13.35
N ASP A 137 -10.75 -7.73 13.96
CA ASP A 137 -11.42 -8.85 13.29
C ASP A 137 -12.91 -8.54 13.14
N VAL A 138 -13.33 -8.31 11.90
CA VAL A 138 -14.72 -8.01 11.54
C VAL A 138 -15.56 -9.27 11.30
N ASN A 139 -14.93 -10.45 11.26
CA ASN A 139 -15.63 -11.73 11.04
C ASN A 139 -16.18 -12.35 12.32
N THR A 140 -15.86 -11.77 13.48
CA THR A 140 -16.39 -12.21 14.77
C THR A 140 -17.20 -11.09 15.40
N ALA A 141 -18.46 -11.35 15.72
CA ALA A 141 -19.35 -10.40 16.42
C ALA A 141 -18.84 -9.99 17.83
N ARG A 142 -17.71 -10.55 18.28
CA ARG A 142 -17.12 -10.35 19.61
C ARG A 142 -16.20 -9.13 19.70
N GLY A 143 -15.95 -8.42 18.60
CA GLY A 143 -15.01 -7.27 18.57
C GLY A 143 -15.64 -5.88 18.47
N ILE A 144 -16.95 -5.78 18.21
CA ILE A 144 -17.63 -4.50 17.96
C ILE A 144 -18.56 -4.19 19.12
N LYS A 145 -18.15 -3.25 19.98
CA LYS A 145 -19.05 -2.64 20.95
C LYS A 145 -19.64 -1.39 20.30
N LYS A 146 -20.96 -1.38 20.09
CA LYS A 146 -21.70 -0.17 19.74
C LYS A 146 -22.00 0.57 21.04
N ASP A 147 -21.57 1.83 21.12
CA ASP A 147 -21.98 2.74 22.19
C ASP A 147 -23.41 3.23 21.97
#